data_AF-A0A7V9VFC1-F1
#
_entry.id   AF-A0A7V9VFC1-F1
#
_cell.length_a   1.000
_cell.length_b   1.000
_cell.length_c   1.000
_cell.angle_alpha   90.00
_cell.angle_beta   90.00
_cell.angle_gamma   90.00
#
_symmetry.space_group_name_H-M   'P 1'
#
loop_
_entity.id
_entity.type
_entity.pdbx_description
1 polymer ?
#
loop_
_entity_poly.entity_id
_entity_poly.type
_entity_poly.pdbx_seq_one_letter_code
_entity_poly.pdbx_strand_id
1 'polypeptide(L)'
;MWRRRRRVVVLAGVALVMLAVAVPLGRAATDRYYLPRVLLWMDADVGDHERFPSRAVGAGPSPFEYPVADGGTSSDARLQTVTLEREGQLEERPLDDVLTSTGTTAFLVIHGDHLVSERYFDGYDRESTQTSFSVAKSFVSALVGIAIEAGHIGGVDDPITTYLPELLDRDPRFGRITIRHLLTMSSGIRYDEGGLPWDADDTKTYYMPDLRALALACEIESEPGQRFEYNNYNPLLLGLILERATGMSVSAYLAEKVWQPLGMGADGSWSLDSTASGFEKMESGINGRAIDFAKFGSLYLHGGEWGGRQVVPQAWVEESTRADVSTDPARGYQYFWWVGEAGHYSARGNHGQYIFVAPEKDLVIVRFGTRYGHASRVWMDVFEQVTARFEAPSGDGLVRAEFSSDARGEATGLAPAPARQAVLPRLPSPSRRGHAARPESRPHRRRTPCVQGEVRPRP
;
A
#
# COMPACT_ATOMS: atom_id res chain seq x y z
N MET A 1 -39.78 -43.77 -10.25
CA MET A 1 -38.42 -43.23 -10.50
C MET A 1 -38.36 -42.16 -11.61
N TRP A 2 -39.02 -42.34 -12.76
CA TRP A 2 -38.96 -41.41 -13.91
C TRP A 2 -39.38 -39.95 -13.61
N ARG A 3 -40.48 -39.73 -12.88
CA ARG A 3 -40.94 -38.37 -12.50
C ARG A 3 -39.95 -37.61 -11.60
N ARG A 4 -39.21 -38.31 -10.72
CA ARG A 4 -38.16 -37.69 -9.88
C ARG A 4 -36.95 -37.30 -10.73
N ARG A 5 -36.48 -38.18 -11.63
CA ARG A 5 -35.39 -37.86 -12.57
C ARG A 5 -35.71 -36.68 -13.48
N ARG A 6 -36.93 -36.62 -14.04
CA ARG A 6 -37.38 -35.49 -14.86
C ARG A 6 -37.42 -34.16 -14.09
N ARG A 7 -37.86 -34.17 -12.82
CA ARG A 7 -37.82 -32.97 -11.96
C ARG A 7 -36.39 -32.50 -11.69
N VAL A 8 -35.47 -33.42 -11.39
CA VAL A 8 -34.05 -33.07 -11.18
C VAL A 8 -33.43 -32.45 -12.44
N VAL A 9 -33.67 -33.03 -13.63
CA VAL A 9 -33.16 -32.47 -14.89
C VAL A 9 -33.75 -31.09 -15.19
N VAL A 10 -35.05 -30.88 -14.95
CA VAL A 10 -35.68 -29.57 -15.13
C VAL A 10 -35.12 -28.53 -14.16
N LEU A 11 -34.95 -28.89 -12.88
CA LEU A 11 -34.37 -27.98 -11.88
C LEU A 11 -32.91 -27.64 -12.20
N ALA A 12 -32.12 -28.62 -12.64
CA ALA A 12 -30.75 -28.39 -13.09
C ALA A 12 -30.71 -27.48 -14.33
N GLY A 13 -31.61 -27.68 -15.30
CA GLY A 13 -31.73 -26.82 -16.48
C GLY A 13 -32.12 -25.38 -16.14
N VAL A 14 -33.08 -25.19 -15.22
CA VAL A 14 -33.48 -23.86 -14.73
C VAL A 14 -32.33 -23.19 -13.98
N ALA A 15 -31.63 -23.92 -13.10
CA ALA A 15 -30.47 -23.39 -12.39
C ALA A 15 -29.35 -22.96 -13.36
N LEU A 16 -29.10 -23.76 -14.40
CA LEU A 16 -28.09 -23.45 -15.41
C LEU A 16 -28.47 -22.20 -16.24
N VAL A 17 -29.74 -22.05 -16.62
CA VAL A 17 -30.23 -20.83 -17.29
C VAL A 17 -30.15 -19.62 -16.36
N MET A 18 -30.53 -19.77 -15.08
CA MET A 18 -30.40 -18.68 -14.11
C MET A 18 -28.94 -18.25 -13.93
N LEU A 19 -28.00 -19.21 -13.84
CA LEU A 19 -26.56 -18.90 -13.78
C LEU A 19 -26.06 -18.23 -15.06
N ALA A 20 -26.49 -18.70 -16.23
CA ALA A 20 -26.12 -18.13 -17.53
C ALA A 20 -26.58 -16.67 -17.70
N VAL A 21 -27.63 -16.24 -16.97
CA VAL A 21 -28.11 -14.85 -16.96
C VAL A 21 -27.51 -14.05 -15.79
N ALA A 22 -27.42 -14.64 -14.60
CA ALA A 22 -26.99 -13.95 -13.40
C ALA A 22 -25.49 -13.59 -13.44
N VAL A 23 -24.63 -14.44 -14.00
CA VAL A 23 -23.18 -14.17 -14.05
C VAL A 23 -22.85 -12.98 -14.97
N PRO A 24 -23.35 -12.89 -16.21
CA PRO A 24 -23.13 -11.71 -17.06
C PRO A 24 -23.68 -10.42 -16.46
N LEU A 25 -24.89 -10.46 -15.88
CA LEU A 25 -25.48 -9.30 -15.20
C LEU A 25 -24.65 -8.88 -13.98
N GLY A 26 -24.18 -9.86 -13.20
CA GLY A 26 -23.30 -9.63 -12.06
C GLY A 26 -21.97 -8.98 -12.49
N ARG A 27 -21.36 -9.45 -13.58
CA ARG A 27 -20.15 -8.85 -14.17
C ARG A 27 -20.37 -7.42 -14.65
N ALA A 28 -21.51 -7.13 -15.29
CA ALA A 28 -21.85 -5.77 -15.68
C ALA A 28 -22.12 -4.85 -14.48
N ALA A 29 -22.42 -5.44 -13.32
CA ALA A 29 -22.75 -4.74 -12.08
C ALA A 29 -21.52 -4.51 -11.17
N THR A 30 -20.37 -5.14 -11.43
CA THR A 30 -19.20 -5.06 -10.53
C THR A 30 -18.67 -3.64 -10.41
N ASP A 31 -18.69 -2.80 -11.45
CA ASP A 31 -18.21 -1.41 -11.32
C ASP A 31 -19.02 -0.61 -10.28
N ARG A 32 -20.31 -0.92 -10.11
CA ARG A 32 -21.24 -0.11 -9.31
C ARG A 32 -21.61 -0.72 -7.95
N TYR A 33 -21.51 -2.04 -7.80
CA TYR A 33 -22.04 -2.74 -6.63
C TYR A 33 -21.01 -3.65 -5.98
N TYR A 34 -20.95 -3.58 -4.65
CA TYR A 34 -20.07 -4.38 -3.80
C TYR A 34 -20.37 -5.89 -3.86
N LEU A 35 -21.63 -6.28 -3.68
CA LEU A 35 -21.98 -7.70 -3.51
C LEU A 35 -21.63 -8.57 -4.74
N PRO A 36 -21.83 -8.14 -5.99
CA PRO A 36 -21.34 -8.88 -7.15
C PRO A 36 -19.83 -9.11 -7.15
N ARG A 37 -19.01 -8.18 -6.65
CA ARG A 37 -17.55 -8.36 -6.54
C ARG A 37 -17.22 -9.49 -5.56
N VAL A 38 -17.76 -9.42 -4.35
CA VAL A 38 -17.52 -10.45 -3.32
C VAL A 38 -17.97 -11.83 -3.80
N LEU A 39 -19.11 -11.93 -4.47
CA LEU A 39 -19.65 -13.22 -4.92
C LEU A 39 -18.94 -13.79 -6.16
N LEU A 40 -18.47 -12.94 -7.08
CA LEU A 40 -17.87 -13.38 -8.34
C LEU A 40 -16.35 -13.47 -8.30
N TRP A 41 -15.69 -12.57 -7.56
CA TRP A 41 -14.24 -12.49 -7.47
C TRP A 41 -13.69 -13.25 -6.28
N MET A 42 -14.50 -13.46 -5.23
CA MET A 42 -14.12 -14.19 -4.02
C MET A 42 -12.90 -13.55 -3.35
N ASP A 43 -11.82 -14.31 -3.14
CA ASP A 43 -10.60 -13.83 -2.52
C ASP A 43 -9.76 -13.02 -3.52
N ALA A 44 -9.06 -12.01 -3.01
CA ALA A 44 -8.16 -11.20 -3.81
C ALA A 44 -7.01 -12.04 -4.36
N ASP A 45 -6.62 -11.79 -5.61
CA ASP A 45 -5.48 -12.46 -6.26
C ASP A 45 -4.70 -11.50 -7.17
N VAL A 46 -3.52 -11.94 -7.63
CA VAL A 46 -2.61 -11.11 -8.42
C VAL A 46 -3.19 -10.66 -9.77
N GLY A 47 -4.30 -11.25 -10.23
CA GLY A 47 -5.03 -10.85 -11.44
C GLY A 47 -6.05 -9.73 -11.19
N ASP A 48 -6.22 -9.26 -9.96
CA ASP A 48 -7.19 -8.20 -9.65
C ASP A 48 -6.90 -6.88 -10.38
N HIS A 49 -5.64 -6.63 -10.75
CA HIS A 49 -5.28 -5.47 -11.58
C HIS A 49 -5.96 -5.45 -12.97
N GLU A 50 -6.46 -6.59 -13.45
CA GLU A 50 -7.26 -6.70 -14.68
C GLU A 50 -8.78 -6.57 -14.42
N ARG A 51 -9.21 -6.76 -13.16
CA ARG A 51 -10.64 -6.77 -12.77
C ARG A 51 -11.13 -5.39 -12.39
N PHE A 52 -10.29 -4.62 -11.71
CA PHE A 52 -10.58 -3.24 -11.34
C PHE A 52 -10.24 -2.29 -12.49
N PRO A 53 -11.00 -1.20 -12.69
CA PRO A 53 -10.53 -0.10 -13.54
C PRO A 53 -9.22 0.45 -12.97
N SER A 54 -8.38 1.06 -13.80
CA SER A 54 -7.10 1.61 -13.35
C SER A 54 -6.79 2.94 -14.02
N ARG A 55 -5.91 3.73 -13.39
CA ARG A 55 -5.32 4.93 -13.98
C ARG A 55 -3.84 4.69 -14.26
N ALA A 56 -3.38 5.06 -15.46
CA ALA A 56 -1.98 4.91 -15.83
C ALA A 56 -1.07 5.83 -14.98
N VAL A 57 0.11 5.32 -14.65
CA VAL A 57 1.20 6.05 -13.98
C VAL A 57 2.36 6.10 -14.98
N GLY A 58 2.49 7.20 -15.70
CA GLY A 58 3.40 7.28 -16.85
C GLY A 58 4.88 7.24 -16.46
N ALA A 59 5.69 6.43 -17.15
CA ALA A 59 7.16 6.31 -16.98
C ALA A 59 7.95 7.54 -17.40
N GLY A 60 7.37 8.39 -18.25
CA GLY A 60 8.12 9.47 -18.90
C GLY A 60 9.06 8.94 -19.99
N PRO A 61 9.84 9.82 -20.64
CA PRO A 61 10.57 9.46 -21.86
C PRO A 61 11.95 8.84 -21.63
N SER A 62 12.44 8.80 -20.38
CA SER A 62 13.84 8.47 -20.07
C SER A 62 13.92 7.33 -19.05
N PRO A 63 13.75 6.07 -19.49
CA PRO A 63 13.87 4.93 -18.61
C PRO A 63 15.32 4.78 -18.12
N PHE A 64 15.47 4.47 -16.84
CA PHE A 64 16.71 4.00 -16.24
C PHE A 64 16.80 2.48 -16.34
N GLU A 65 17.98 2.00 -16.73
CA GLU A 65 18.34 0.59 -16.72
C GLU A 65 19.50 0.38 -15.75
N TYR A 66 19.34 -0.60 -14.86
CA TYR A 66 20.44 -1.01 -14.00
C TYR A 66 21.58 -1.60 -14.83
N PRO A 67 22.82 -1.18 -14.60
CA PRO A 67 23.99 -1.96 -14.99
C PRO A 67 23.87 -3.39 -14.45
N VAL A 68 24.17 -4.38 -15.28
CA VAL A 68 24.19 -5.80 -14.87
C VAL A 68 25.54 -6.12 -14.25
N ALA A 69 25.55 -6.81 -13.12
CA ALA A 69 26.79 -7.24 -12.47
C ALA A 69 27.60 -8.23 -13.34
N ASP A 70 28.92 -8.24 -13.14
CA ASP A 70 29.83 -9.15 -13.85
C ASP A 70 29.39 -10.61 -13.68
N GLY A 71 29.24 -11.33 -14.80
CA GLY A 71 28.76 -12.72 -14.82
C GLY A 71 27.27 -12.91 -15.12
N GLY A 72 26.50 -11.82 -15.25
CA GLY A 72 25.09 -11.85 -15.63
C GLY A 72 24.11 -12.10 -14.48
N THR A 73 22.80 -12.00 -14.76
CA THR A 73 21.74 -11.99 -13.73
C THR A 73 21.15 -13.36 -13.40
N SER A 74 21.51 -14.42 -14.14
CA SER A 74 20.85 -15.73 -14.08
C SER A 74 21.56 -16.78 -13.22
N SER A 75 22.80 -16.54 -12.77
CA SER A 75 23.59 -17.58 -12.09
C SER A 75 24.64 -17.05 -11.10
N ASP A 76 24.31 -16.03 -10.31
CA ASP A 76 25.21 -15.58 -9.23
C ASP A 76 25.45 -16.72 -8.20
N ALA A 77 26.71 -17.05 -7.96
CA ALA A 77 27.12 -18.15 -7.07
C ALA A 77 26.71 -17.93 -5.60
N ARG A 78 26.46 -16.68 -5.18
CA ARG A 78 25.94 -16.35 -3.85
C ARG A 78 24.47 -16.73 -3.70
N LEU A 79 23.75 -16.90 -4.80
CA LEU A 79 22.28 -17.05 -4.81
C LEU A 79 21.85 -18.45 -5.27
N GLN A 80 22.53 -19.48 -4.77
CA GLN A 80 22.32 -20.88 -5.18
C GLN A 80 21.40 -21.65 -4.23
N THR A 81 21.66 -21.59 -2.93
CA THR A 81 20.91 -22.35 -1.91
C THR A 81 20.37 -21.46 -0.82
N VAL A 82 19.45 -21.95 0.00
CA VAL A 82 19.01 -21.36 1.28
C VAL A 82 18.70 -22.49 2.26
N THR A 83 18.81 -22.22 3.54
CA THR A 83 18.45 -23.15 4.60
C THR A 83 17.06 -22.81 5.13
N LEU A 84 16.16 -23.79 5.16
CA LEU A 84 14.82 -23.66 5.71
C LEU A 84 14.65 -24.59 6.91
N GLU A 85 13.95 -24.13 7.95
CA GLU A 85 13.55 -24.99 9.05
C GLU A 85 12.27 -25.75 8.67
N ARG A 86 12.30 -27.08 8.78
CA ARG A 86 11.16 -27.96 8.58
C ARG A 86 11.15 -29.03 9.66
N GLU A 87 10.04 -29.09 10.42
CA GLU A 87 9.85 -30.09 11.49
C GLU A 87 10.99 -30.07 12.54
N GLY A 88 11.57 -28.90 12.81
CA GLY A 88 12.69 -28.74 13.75
C GLY A 88 14.06 -29.13 13.20
N GLN A 89 14.18 -29.38 11.90
CA GLN A 89 15.44 -29.65 11.22
C GLN A 89 15.75 -28.57 10.18
N LEU A 90 17.04 -28.20 10.09
CA LEU A 90 17.54 -27.29 9.06
C LEU A 90 17.84 -28.08 7.79
N GLU A 91 17.16 -27.74 6.70
CA GLU A 91 17.33 -28.35 5.39
C GLU A 91 17.87 -27.31 4.40
N GLU A 92 19.04 -27.58 3.80
CA GLU A 92 19.55 -26.77 2.69
C GLU A 92 18.83 -27.15 1.40
N ARG A 93 18.32 -26.16 0.67
CA ARG A 93 17.58 -26.34 -0.57
C ARG A 93 18.06 -25.36 -1.64
N PRO A 94 18.00 -25.72 -2.94
CA PRO A 94 18.22 -24.76 -4.02
C PRO A 94 17.23 -23.60 -3.90
N LEU A 95 17.72 -22.36 -4.02
CA LEU A 95 16.88 -21.16 -3.93
C LEU A 95 15.79 -21.18 -5.00
N ASP A 96 16.12 -21.57 -6.24
CA ASP A 96 15.15 -21.65 -7.33
C ASP A 96 14.01 -22.64 -7.08
N ASP A 97 14.29 -23.75 -6.39
CA ASP A 97 13.24 -24.70 -5.98
C ASP A 97 12.31 -24.08 -4.94
N VAL A 98 12.86 -23.30 -4.01
CA VAL A 98 12.07 -22.56 -3.00
C VAL A 98 11.22 -21.51 -3.69
N LEU A 99 11.81 -20.69 -4.57
CA LEU A 99 11.09 -19.65 -5.32
C LEU A 99 9.96 -20.26 -6.18
N THR A 100 10.24 -21.34 -6.91
CA THR A 100 9.26 -22.03 -7.76
C THR A 100 8.14 -22.65 -6.94
N SER A 101 8.47 -23.43 -5.90
CA SER A 101 7.45 -24.14 -5.10
C SER A 101 6.52 -23.20 -4.33
N THR A 102 6.99 -22.00 -4.00
CA THR A 102 6.24 -20.98 -3.27
C THR A 102 5.40 -20.06 -4.16
N GLY A 103 5.38 -20.28 -5.48
CA GLY A 103 4.60 -19.46 -6.40
C GLY A 103 5.18 -18.05 -6.56
N THR A 104 6.50 -17.90 -6.47
CA THR A 104 7.16 -16.66 -6.87
C THR A 104 6.91 -16.39 -8.35
N THR A 105 6.74 -15.13 -8.73
CA THR A 105 6.60 -14.66 -10.12
C THR A 105 7.85 -13.89 -10.55
N ALA A 106 8.45 -13.12 -9.64
CA ALA A 106 9.68 -12.39 -9.85
C ALA A 106 10.55 -12.39 -8.58
N PHE A 107 11.87 -12.55 -8.75
CA PHE A 107 12.86 -12.41 -7.69
C PHE A 107 14.08 -11.63 -8.21
N LEU A 108 14.31 -10.45 -7.64
CA LEU A 108 15.40 -9.56 -8.04
C LEU A 108 16.29 -9.23 -6.85
N VAL A 109 17.58 -9.06 -7.12
CA VAL A 109 18.58 -8.59 -6.14
C VAL A 109 19.39 -7.46 -6.77
N ILE A 110 19.39 -6.30 -6.12
CA ILE A 110 20.22 -5.14 -6.44
C ILE A 110 21.28 -5.04 -5.35
N HIS A 111 22.55 -4.87 -5.73
CA HIS A 111 23.66 -4.60 -4.81
C HIS A 111 24.42 -3.37 -5.31
N GLY A 112 24.47 -2.31 -4.50
CA GLY A 112 24.78 -0.96 -4.93
C GLY A 112 23.93 -0.52 -6.10
N ASP A 113 24.59 -0.04 -7.16
CA ASP A 113 23.90 0.39 -8.38
C ASP A 113 23.70 -0.72 -9.41
N HIS A 114 23.97 -2.00 -9.08
CA HIS A 114 23.97 -3.10 -10.04
C HIS A 114 22.85 -4.13 -9.82
N LEU A 115 22.26 -4.57 -10.92
CA LEU A 115 21.38 -5.73 -10.94
C LEU A 115 22.21 -7.01 -10.89
N VAL A 116 22.15 -7.70 -9.75
CA VAL A 116 22.90 -8.93 -9.47
C VAL A 116 22.11 -10.16 -9.87
N SER A 117 20.80 -10.17 -9.60
CA SER A 117 19.94 -11.28 -9.96
C SER A 117 18.60 -10.78 -10.45
N GLU A 118 18.08 -11.46 -11.45
CA GLU A 118 16.76 -11.21 -12.02
C GLU A 118 16.19 -12.53 -12.53
N ARG A 119 15.20 -13.05 -11.81
CA ARG A 119 14.60 -14.36 -12.09
C ARG A 119 13.09 -14.22 -12.16
N TYR A 120 12.50 -14.87 -13.15
CA TYR A 120 11.05 -14.91 -13.36
C TYR A 120 10.57 -16.35 -13.46
N PHE A 121 9.33 -16.56 -13.00
CA PHE A 121 8.77 -17.89 -12.79
C PHE A 121 7.27 -17.89 -13.15
N ASP A 122 6.66 -19.08 -13.20
CA ASP A 122 5.21 -19.26 -13.41
C ASP A 122 4.68 -18.60 -14.71
N GLY A 123 5.52 -18.55 -15.75
CA GLY A 123 5.20 -17.91 -17.03
C GLY A 123 5.30 -16.39 -17.06
N TYR A 124 5.69 -15.75 -15.95
CA TYR A 124 6.03 -14.34 -15.92
C TYR A 124 7.42 -14.11 -16.54
N ASP A 125 7.62 -12.88 -17.00
CA ASP A 125 8.87 -12.36 -17.53
C ASP A 125 9.12 -10.91 -17.06
N ARG A 126 10.17 -10.27 -17.59
CA ARG A 126 10.55 -8.89 -17.24
C ARG A 126 9.47 -7.87 -17.53
N GLU A 127 8.68 -8.10 -18.58
CA GLU A 127 7.67 -7.16 -19.05
C GLU A 127 6.33 -7.36 -18.34
N SER A 128 6.19 -8.47 -17.62
CA SER A 128 4.97 -8.84 -16.91
C SER A 128 4.66 -7.88 -15.75
N THR A 129 3.39 -7.52 -15.64
CA THR A 129 2.85 -6.69 -14.55
C THR A 129 2.79 -7.48 -13.24
N GLN A 130 3.35 -6.89 -12.18
CA GLN A 130 3.23 -7.37 -10.81
C GLN A 130 2.21 -6.51 -10.05
N THR A 131 1.41 -7.14 -9.19
CA THR A 131 0.46 -6.46 -8.30
C THR A 131 1.10 -6.25 -6.93
N SER A 132 1.13 -5.01 -6.44
CA SER A 132 1.86 -4.64 -5.21
C SER A 132 1.17 -5.11 -3.91
N PHE A 133 -0.16 -5.18 -3.89
CA PHE A 133 -0.93 -5.25 -2.65
C PHE A 133 -0.42 -4.18 -1.65
N SER A 134 -0.28 -4.52 -0.37
CA SER A 134 0.14 -3.56 0.67
C SER A 134 1.53 -2.95 0.49
N VAL A 135 2.35 -3.38 -0.49
CA VAL A 135 3.54 -2.62 -0.89
C VAL A 135 3.15 -1.20 -1.35
N ALA A 136 1.94 -1.00 -1.90
CA ALA A 136 1.41 0.31 -2.27
C ALA A 136 1.43 1.33 -1.12
N LYS A 137 1.26 0.88 0.13
CA LYS A 137 1.24 1.77 1.30
C LYS A 137 2.58 2.51 1.46
N SER A 138 3.72 1.84 1.21
CA SER A 138 5.04 2.50 1.30
C SER A 138 5.20 3.60 0.25
N PHE A 139 4.58 3.47 -0.93
CA PHE A 139 4.50 4.56 -1.92
C PHE A 139 3.61 5.70 -1.43
N VAL A 140 2.46 5.42 -0.83
CA VAL A 140 1.59 6.45 -0.21
C VAL A 140 2.38 7.24 0.85
N SER A 141 3.15 6.56 1.69
CA SER A 141 4.02 7.20 2.69
C SER A 141 5.04 8.15 2.03
N ALA A 142 5.74 7.70 0.99
CA ALA A 142 6.66 8.55 0.24
C ALA A 142 5.98 9.81 -0.31
N LEU A 143 4.77 9.67 -0.88
CA LEU A 143 4.01 10.80 -1.43
C LEU A 143 3.58 11.80 -0.35
N VAL A 144 3.24 11.34 0.85
CA VAL A 144 2.97 12.22 2.00
C VAL A 144 4.23 13.02 2.36
N GLY A 145 5.38 12.36 2.47
CA GLY A 145 6.65 13.04 2.72
C GLY A 145 7.00 14.10 1.69
N ILE A 146 6.81 13.79 0.40
CA ILE A 146 7.01 14.74 -0.70
C ILE A 146 6.01 15.89 -0.63
N ALA A 147 4.74 15.63 -0.30
CA ALA A 147 3.73 16.66 -0.15
C ALA A 147 3.99 17.60 1.05
N ILE A 148 4.60 17.09 2.12
CA ILE A 148 5.06 17.91 3.26
C ILE A 148 6.20 18.83 2.81
N GLU A 149 7.23 18.29 2.17
CA GLU A 149 8.36 19.09 1.67
C GLU A 149 7.92 20.16 0.67
N ALA A 150 6.95 19.84 -0.19
CA ALA A 150 6.38 20.78 -1.15
C ALA A 150 5.45 21.84 -0.51
N GLY A 151 5.16 21.75 0.79
CA GLY A 151 4.28 22.67 1.52
C GLY A 151 2.79 22.47 1.24
N HIS A 152 2.40 21.35 0.63
CA HIS A 152 0.98 20.98 0.45
C HIS A 152 0.37 20.46 1.75
N ILE A 153 1.19 19.80 2.58
CA ILE A 153 0.84 19.33 3.92
C ILE A 153 1.74 20.05 4.93
N GLY A 154 1.21 20.53 6.06
CA GLY A 154 2.00 21.29 7.04
C GLY A 154 2.98 20.40 7.81
N GLY A 155 2.55 19.19 8.15
CA GLY A 155 3.40 18.16 8.74
C GLY A 155 2.62 16.94 9.23
N VAL A 156 3.33 15.97 9.79
CA VAL A 156 2.71 14.73 10.29
C VAL A 156 1.85 14.95 11.54
N ASP A 157 2.08 16.03 12.29
CA ASP A 157 1.30 16.34 13.49
C ASP A 157 0.03 17.17 13.17
N ASP A 158 -0.21 17.49 11.89
CA ASP A 158 -1.45 18.12 11.47
C ASP A 158 -2.64 17.19 11.75
N PRO A 159 -3.72 17.71 12.36
CA PRO A 159 -4.97 16.97 12.44
C PRO A 159 -5.50 16.65 11.05
N ILE A 160 -5.98 15.42 10.84
CA ILE A 160 -6.53 15.01 9.53
C ILE A 160 -7.72 15.87 9.12
N THR A 161 -8.42 16.46 10.09
CA THR A 161 -9.57 17.34 9.90
C THR A 161 -9.20 18.72 9.32
N THR A 162 -7.91 19.06 9.27
CA THR A 162 -7.40 20.19 8.48
C THR A 162 -7.72 20.01 6.99
N TYR A 163 -7.69 18.77 6.52
CA TYR A 163 -7.92 18.38 5.13
C TYR A 163 -9.30 17.75 4.92
N LEU A 164 -9.84 17.10 5.96
CA LEU A 164 -11.11 16.39 5.99
C LEU A 164 -12.07 16.97 7.05
N PRO A 165 -12.46 18.26 6.94
CA PRO A 165 -13.22 18.94 7.99
C PRO A 165 -14.58 18.32 8.28
N GLU A 166 -15.19 17.64 7.30
CA GLU A 166 -16.49 16.97 7.45
C GLU A 166 -16.48 15.84 8.51
N LEU A 167 -15.30 15.32 8.86
CA LEU A 167 -15.19 14.31 9.92
C LEU A 167 -15.53 14.89 11.30
N LEU A 168 -15.35 16.20 11.52
CA LEU A 168 -15.73 16.85 12.78
C LEU A 168 -17.25 16.87 13.00
N ASP A 169 -18.02 16.96 11.92
CA ASP A 169 -19.50 16.91 11.99
C ASP A 169 -20.00 15.51 12.36
N ARG A 170 -19.20 14.48 12.08
CA ARG A 170 -19.49 13.08 12.41
C ARG A 170 -19.13 12.76 13.86
N ASP A 171 -17.91 13.10 14.27
CA ASP A 171 -17.42 12.91 15.63
C ASP A 171 -16.29 13.91 15.93
N PRO A 172 -16.42 14.77 16.96
CA PRO A 172 -15.38 15.74 17.30
C PRO A 172 -14.04 15.09 17.69
N ARG A 173 -14.02 13.79 18.05
CA ARG A 173 -12.78 13.05 18.33
C ARG A 173 -11.86 12.93 17.12
N PHE A 174 -12.37 13.03 15.89
CA PHE A 174 -11.52 13.05 14.68
C PHE A 174 -10.50 14.19 14.68
N GLY A 175 -10.78 15.30 15.37
CA GLY A 175 -9.83 16.40 15.54
C GLY A 175 -8.56 16.05 16.33
N ARG A 176 -8.48 14.85 16.92
CA ARG A 176 -7.29 14.34 17.63
C ARG A 176 -6.45 13.37 16.78
N ILE A 177 -6.98 12.89 15.65
CA ILE A 177 -6.24 12.02 14.75
C ILE A 177 -5.35 12.90 13.87
N THR A 178 -4.05 12.62 13.86
CA THR A 178 -3.06 13.32 13.05
C THR A 178 -2.63 12.45 11.87
N ILE A 179 -1.95 13.04 10.90
CA ILE A 179 -1.35 12.30 9.78
C ILE A 179 -0.38 11.23 10.29
N ARG A 180 0.39 11.52 11.36
CA ARG A 180 1.29 10.58 12.04
C ARG A 180 0.52 9.34 12.48
N HIS A 181 -0.61 9.51 13.15
CA HIS A 181 -1.41 8.38 13.61
C HIS A 181 -1.93 7.49 12.47
N LEU A 182 -2.18 8.04 11.28
CA LEU A 182 -2.52 7.25 10.10
C LEU A 182 -1.30 6.45 9.61
N LEU A 183 -0.13 7.11 9.49
CA LEU A 183 1.11 6.51 9.00
C LEU A 183 1.65 5.40 9.92
N THR A 184 1.49 5.54 11.24
CA THR A 184 1.91 4.55 12.25
C THR A 184 0.83 3.50 12.54
N MET A 185 -0.28 3.49 11.79
CA MET A 185 -1.41 2.56 12.01
C MET A 185 -1.93 2.60 13.47
N SER A 186 -1.96 3.79 14.07
CA SER A 186 -2.34 3.99 15.47
C SER A 186 -3.45 5.03 15.61
N SER A 187 -4.36 5.10 14.64
CA SER A 187 -5.42 6.11 14.60
C SER A 187 -6.57 5.88 15.59
N GLY A 188 -6.70 4.65 16.12
CA GLY A 188 -7.83 4.25 16.95
C GLY A 188 -9.14 4.08 16.17
N ILE A 189 -9.08 4.11 14.83
CA ILE A 189 -10.20 3.80 13.94
C ILE A 189 -10.53 2.31 14.07
N ARG A 190 -11.81 1.99 14.27
CA ARG A 190 -12.33 0.62 14.36
C ARG A 190 -11.98 -0.17 13.10
N TYR A 191 -11.53 -1.41 13.27
CA TYR A 191 -11.32 -2.35 12.19
C TYR A 191 -11.81 -3.75 12.56
N ASP A 192 -12.82 -4.27 11.86
CA ASP A 192 -13.36 -5.61 12.10
C ASP A 192 -12.95 -6.60 10.98
N GLU A 193 -12.00 -7.47 11.29
CA GLU A 193 -11.59 -8.59 10.43
C GLU A 193 -12.35 -9.90 10.72
N GLY A 194 -13.15 -9.94 11.79
CA GLY A 194 -13.80 -11.16 12.30
C GLY A 194 -15.20 -11.44 11.74
N GLY A 195 -15.72 -10.53 10.92
CA GLY A 195 -17.05 -10.66 10.30
C GLY A 195 -17.16 -11.78 9.26
N LEU A 196 -18.40 -12.04 8.82
CA LEU A 196 -18.62 -12.85 7.62
C LEU A 196 -17.90 -12.19 6.42
N PRO A 197 -17.43 -12.95 5.41
CA PRO A 197 -16.62 -12.39 4.33
C PRO A 197 -17.23 -11.17 3.66
N TRP A 198 -18.55 -11.01 3.63
CA TRP A 198 -19.21 -9.84 3.04
C TRP A 198 -19.38 -8.63 3.96
N ASP A 199 -19.11 -8.72 5.27
CA ASP A 199 -19.29 -7.60 6.22
C ASP A 199 -18.02 -7.17 6.94
N ALA A 200 -16.94 -7.95 6.85
CA ALA A 200 -15.62 -7.57 7.38
C ALA A 200 -15.08 -6.30 6.71
N ASP A 201 -14.38 -5.47 7.48
CA ASP A 201 -13.78 -4.22 7.03
C ASP A 201 -12.67 -4.46 5.99
N ASP A 202 -11.96 -5.59 6.05
CA ASP A 202 -10.95 -5.96 5.05
C ASP A 202 -11.57 -6.17 3.66
N THR A 203 -12.68 -6.91 3.59
CA THR A 203 -13.43 -7.09 2.34
C THR A 203 -14.03 -5.78 1.84
N LYS A 204 -14.58 -4.95 2.74
CA LYS A 204 -15.18 -3.66 2.38
C LYS A 204 -14.13 -2.71 1.81
N THR A 205 -13.00 -2.55 2.50
CA THR A 205 -11.91 -1.66 2.07
C THR A 205 -11.23 -2.15 0.80
N TYR A 206 -11.39 -3.42 0.43
CA TYR A 206 -10.88 -3.94 -0.84
C TYR A 206 -11.89 -3.88 -2.00
N TYR A 207 -13.18 -4.16 -1.76
CA TYR A 207 -14.16 -4.34 -2.84
C TYR A 207 -15.24 -3.26 -2.93
N MET A 208 -15.39 -2.34 -1.97
CA MET A 208 -16.41 -1.30 -2.10
C MET A 208 -16.17 -0.43 -3.34
N PRO A 209 -17.24 -0.08 -4.10
CA PRO A 209 -17.12 0.70 -5.33
C PRO A 209 -16.87 2.21 -5.08
N ASP A 210 -17.04 2.66 -3.84
CA ASP A 210 -16.76 4.03 -3.41
C ASP A 210 -15.97 3.99 -2.10
N LEU A 211 -14.65 3.90 -2.24
CA LEU A 211 -13.72 3.83 -1.12
C LEU A 211 -13.57 5.19 -0.44
N ARG A 212 -13.85 6.32 -1.12
CA ARG A 212 -13.88 7.64 -0.49
C ARG A 212 -15.02 7.74 0.52
N ALA A 213 -16.23 7.39 0.09
CA ALA A 213 -17.39 7.38 0.97
C ALA A 213 -17.21 6.39 2.13
N LEU A 214 -16.64 5.21 1.85
CA LEU A 214 -16.31 4.23 2.88
C LEU A 214 -15.33 4.78 3.91
N ALA A 215 -14.22 5.40 3.47
CA ALA A 215 -13.20 5.96 4.36
C ALA A 215 -13.74 7.10 5.23
N LEU A 216 -14.56 7.98 4.66
CA LEU A 216 -15.22 9.06 5.40
C LEU A 216 -16.33 8.56 6.34
N ALA A 217 -16.76 7.31 6.20
CA ALA A 217 -17.75 6.68 7.06
C ALA A 217 -17.14 5.89 8.24
N CYS A 218 -15.82 5.82 8.35
CA CYS A 218 -15.14 5.11 9.43
C CYS A 218 -15.53 5.63 10.83
N GLU A 219 -15.26 4.81 11.86
CA GLU A 219 -15.67 5.06 13.23
C GLU A 219 -14.46 5.00 14.17
N ILE A 220 -14.42 5.87 15.18
CA ILE A 220 -13.38 5.85 16.21
C ILE A 220 -13.80 4.93 17.34
N GLU A 221 -12.99 3.90 17.60
CA GLU A 221 -13.18 2.97 18.71
C GLU A 221 -12.33 3.34 19.93
N SER A 222 -11.11 3.84 19.72
CA SER A 222 -10.17 4.16 20.80
C SER A 222 -9.43 5.47 20.57
N GLU A 223 -8.72 5.94 21.61
CA GLU A 223 -7.92 7.16 21.47
C GLU A 223 -6.71 6.92 20.55
N PRO A 224 -6.36 7.89 19.69
CA PRO A 224 -5.21 7.78 18.80
C PRO A 224 -3.88 7.68 19.58
N GLY A 225 -2.90 7.02 18.98
CA GLY A 225 -1.54 6.85 19.51
C GLY A 225 -1.39 5.78 20.59
N GLN A 226 -2.46 5.11 21.03
CA GLN A 226 -2.41 4.15 22.14
C GLN A 226 -2.02 2.73 21.74
N ARG A 227 -2.44 2.28 20.55
CA ARG A 227 -2.22 0.91 20.06
C ARG A 227 -1.96 0.92 18.57
N PHE A 228 -1.17 -0.06 18.13
CA PHE A 228 -1.06 -0.39 16.72
C PHE A 228 -2.21 -1.30 16.29
N GLU A 229 -2.82 -0.97 15.16
CA GLU A 229 -3.88 -1.75 14.52
C GLU A 229 -3.74 -1.58 13.00
N TYR A 230 -3.24 -2.63 12.33
CA TYR A 230 -3.03 -2.61 10.88
C TYR A 230 -4.38 -2.54 10.17
N ASN A 231 -4.71 -1.40 9.57
CA ASN A 231 -6.07 -1.07 9.13
C ASN A 231 -6.03 -0.28 7.81
N ASN A 232 -6.81 -0.72 6.82
CA ASN A 232 -6.85 -0.15 5.47
C ASN A 232 -7.60 1.20 5.37
N TYR A 233 -8.36 1.63 6.37
CA TYR A 233 -8.92 2.99 6.43
C TYR A 233 -7.82 4.06 6.49
N ASN A 234 -6.70 3.79 7.16
CA ASN A 234 -5.59 4.74 7.31
C ASN A 234 -4.99 5.21 5.97
N PRO A 235 -4.54 4.32 5.07
CA PRO A 235 -4.03 4.74 3.76
C PRO A 235 -5.12 5.37 2.87
N LEU A 236 -6.39 4.97 3.00
CA LEU A 236 -7.49 5.60 2.24
C LEU A 236 -7.70 7.07 2.66
N LEU A 237 -7.67 7.36 3.97
CA LEU A 237 -7.72 8.73 4.48
C LEU A 237 -6.50 9.54 4.04
N LEU A 238 -5.30 8.97 4.06
CA LEU A 238 -4.10 9.63 3.52
C LEU A 238 -4.22 9.90 2.01
N GLY A 239 -4.83 9.00 1.26
CA GLY A 239 -5.16 9.21 -0.14
C GLY A 239 -6.05 10.43 -0.37
N LEU A 240 -7.14 10.56 0.41
CA LEU A 240 -8.03 11.72 0.36
C LEU A 240 -7.29 13.02 0.72
N ILE A 241 -6.41 12.98 1.72
CA ILE A 241 -5.58 14.11 2.13
C ILE A 241 -4.66 14.53 0.98
N LEU A 242 -3.95 13.58 0.35
CA LEU A 242 -3.09 13.84 -0.80
C LEU A 242 -3.87 14.47 -1.96
N GLU A 243 -5.04 13.94 -2.31
CA GLU A 243 -5.86 14.50 -3.39
C GLU A 243 -6.27 15.95 -3.10
N ARG A 244 -6.74 16.24 -1.88
CA ARG A 244 -7.20 17.59 -1.51
C ARG A 244 -6.06 18.59 -1.35
N ALA A 245 -4.93 18.17 -0.79
CA ALA A 245 -3.79 19.02 -0.55
C ALA A 245 -3.03 19.38 -1.83
N THR A 246 -2.94 18.43 -2.77
CA THR A 246 -2.22 18.63 -4.04
C THR A 246 -3.12 19.10 -5.18
N GLY A 247 -4.43 18.82 -5.11
CA GLY A 247 -5.38 19.05 -6.21
C GLY A 247 -5.20 18.08 -7.38
N MET A 248 -4.43 17.01 -7.21
CA MET A 248 -4.14 15.99 -8.22
C MET A 248 -4.72 14.64 -7.79
N SER A 249 -4.97 13.75 -8.75
CA SER A 249 -5.15 12.33 -8.40
C SER A 249 -3.83 11.76 -7.88
N VAL A 250 -3.90 10.81 -6.95
CA VAL A 250 -2.69 10.28 -6.30
C VAL A 250 -1.76 9.56 -7.30
N SER A 251 -2.32 8.88 -8.30
CA SER A 251 -1.56 8.29 -9.43
C SER A 251 -0.87 9.34 -10.32
N ALA A 252 -1.45 10.52 -10.52
CA ALA A 252 -0.81 11.59 -11.28
C ALA A 252 0.33 12.21 -10.47
N TYR A 253 0.11 12.39 -9.17
CA TYR A 253 1.16 12.83 -8.26
C TYR A 253 2.29 11.80 -8.15
N LEU A 254 1.98 10.49 -8.10
CA LEU A 254 2.96 9.41 -8.17
C LEU A 254 3.77 9.44 -9.46
N ALA A 255 3.10 9.63 -10.60
CA ALA A 255 3.77 9.71 -11.89
C ALA A 255 4.78 10.87 -11.91
N GLU A 256 4.35 12.07 -11.53
CA GLU A 256 5.19 13.27 -11.56
C GLU A 256 6.33 13.22 -10.53
N LYS A 257 6.04 12.77 -9.31
CA LYS A 257 6.98 12.91 -8.19
C LYS A 257 7.90 11.72 -7.98
N VAL A 258 7.54 10.52 -8.44
CA VAL A 258 8.33 9.30 -8.19
C VAL A 258 8.57 8.51 -9.47
N TRP A 259 7.51 8.17 -10.22
CA TRP A 259 7.62 7.26 -11.36
C TRP A 259 8.51 7.83 -12.49
N GLN A 260 8.27 9.08 -12.90
CA GLN A 260 9.09 9.73 -13.92
C GLN A 260 10.51 10.05 -13.43
N PRO A 261 10.72 10.62 -12.22
CA PRO A 261 12.07 10.89 -11.72
C PRO A 261 12.96 9.65 -11.57
N LEU A 262 12.38 8.49 -11.26
CA LEU A 262 13.14 7.23 -11.15
C LEU A 262 13.45 6.60 -12.50
N GLY A 263 12.93 7.15 -13.60
CA GLY A 263 13.06 6.56 -14.93
C GLY A 263 12.49 5.14 -14.93
N MET A 264 11.25 4.95 -14.49
CA MET A 264 10.62 3.62 -14.54
C MET A 264 10.62 3.08 -15.98
N GLY A 265 10.77 1.77 -16.15
CA GLY A 265 11.00 1.13 -17.44
C GLY A 265 9.74 1.06 -18.31
N ALA A 266 8.57 1.17 -17.68
CA ALA A 266 7.29 1.26 -18.37
C ALA A 266 6.24 1.99 -17.53
N ASP A 267 5.15 2.35 -18.22
CA ASP A 267 3.95 2.85 -17.55
C ASP A 267 3.45 1.82 -16.54
N GLY A 268 3.28 2.26 -15.30
CA GLY A 268 2.57 1.52 -14.28
C GLY A 268 1.07 1.81 -14.34
N SER A 269 0.33 1.23 -13.41
CA SER A 269 -1.06 1.62 -13.16
C SER A 269 -1.37 1.63 -11.68
N TRP A 270 -2.42 2.38 -11.31
CA TRP A 270 -3.04 2.28 -9.99
C TRP A 270 -4.50 1.87 -10.15
N SER A 271 -4.86 0.71 -9.60
CA SER A 271 -6.23 0.22 -9.56
C SER A 271 -7.14 1.19 -8.81
N LEU A 272 -8.33 1.43 -9.34
CA LEU A 272 -9.37 2.31 -8.83
C LEU A 272 -10.49 1.48 -8.19
N ASP A 273 -11.21 2.08 -7.25
CA ASP A 273 -12.39 1.50 -6.62
C ASP A 273 -13.55 1.27 -7.60
N SER A 274 -13.80 2.20 -8.52
CA SER A 274 -14.75 2.10 -9.63
C SER A 274 -14.45 3.17 -10.68
N THR A 275 -15.09 3.08 -11.83
CA THR A 275 -15.04 4.13 -12.87
C THR A 275 -15.75 5.40 -12.40
N ALA A 276 -16.83 5.26 -11.62
CA ALA A 276 -17.66 6.37 -11.19
C ALA A 276 -17.04 7.18 -10.03
N SER A 277 -16.49 6.50 -9.02
CA SER A 277 -15.76 7.16 -7.93
C SER A 277 -14.36 7.55 -8.41
N GLY A 278 -13.64 6.63 -9.06
CA GLY A 278 -12.31 6.89 -9.61
C GLY A 278 -11.27 7.19 -8.54
N PHE A 279 -11.39 6.58 -7.35
CA PHE A 279 -10.41 6.68 -6.27
C PHE A 279 -9.43 5.52 -6.33
N GLU A 280 -8.14 5.82 -6.24
CA GLU A 280 -7.10 4.80 -6.16
C GLU A 280 -7.24 3.96 -4.88
N LYS A 281 -7.01 2.66 -5.04
CA LYS A 281 -6.92 1.70 -3.95
C LYS A 281 -5.59 1.88 -3.21
N MET A 282 -5.54 2.83 -2.28
CA MET A 282 -4.32 3.25 -1.56
C MET A 282 -3.67 2.09 -0.80
N GLU A 283 -4.46 1.11 -0.40
CA GLU A 283 -4.06 -0.03 0.40
C GLU A 283 -3.47 -1.19 -0.42
N SER A 284 -3.71 -1.25 -1.75
CA SER A 284 -3.39 -2.46 -2.54
C SER A 284 -3.12 -2.30 -4.06
N GLY A 285 -3.26 -1.10 -4.64
CA GLY A 285 -3.56 -0.96 -6.07
C GLY A 285 -2.43 -0.65 -7.05
N ILE A 286 -1.17 -0.51 -6.63
CA ILE A 286 -0.08 -0.16 -7.58
C ILE A 286 0.35 -1.40 -8.36
N ASN A 287 0.46 -1.27 -9.68
CA ASN A 287 0.90 -2.34 -10.57
C ASN A 287 2.01 -1.84 -11.50
N GLY A 288 3.02 -2.67 -11.74
CA GLY A 288 4.17 -2.31 -12.56
C GLY A 288 5.15 -3.47 -12.70
N ARG A 289 6.29 -3.25 -13.36
CA ARG A 289 7.32 -4.29 -13.52
C ARG A 289 8.08 -4.49 -12.21
N ALA A 290 8.55 -5.71 -11.96
CA ALA A 290 9.32 -6.02 -10.76
C ALA A 290 10.57 -5.13 -10.59
N ILE A 291 11.23 -4.79 -11.69
CA ILE A 291 12.42 -3.92 -11.70
C ILE A 291 12.10 -2.48 -11.26
N ASP A 292 10.88 -2.00 -11.50
CA ASP A 292 10.47 -0.64 -11.12
C ASP A 292 10.21 -0.55 -9.60
N PHE A 293 9.70 -1.63 -9.00
CA PHE A 293 9.66 -1.76 -7.54
C PHE A 293 11.05 -1.85 -6.92
N ALA A 294 12.02 -2.46 -7.62
CA ALA A 294 13.42 -2.46 -7.17
C ALA A 294 14.01 -1.05 -7.15
N LYS A 295 13.70 -0.20 -8.15
CA LYS A 295 14.08 1.23 -8.16
C LYS A 295 13.52 2.01 -6.98
N PHE A 296 12.28 1.73 -6.58
CA PHE A 296 11.72 2.33 -5.36
C PHE A 296 12.45 1.86 -4.09
N GLY A 297 12.87 0.60 -4.03
CA GLY A 297 13.76 0.10 -2.97
C GLY A 297 15.11 0.81 -2.96
N SER A 298 15.77 0.95 -4.12
CA SER A 298 17.05 1.65 -4.27
C SER A 298 16.95 3.14 -3.95
N LEU A 299 15.83 3.79 -4.27
CA LEU A 299 15.56 5.16 -3.84
C LEU A 299 15.62 5.29 -2.32
N TYR A 300 14.98 4.39 -1.58
CA TYR A 300 15.02 4.38 -0.12
C TYR A 300 16.40 3.98 0.40
N LEU A 301 17.08 3.03 -0.25
CA LEU A 301 18.44 2.64 0.08
C LEU A 301 19.40 3.85 0.06
N HIS A 302 19.23 4.74 -0.92
CA HIS A 302 20.04 5.95 -1.10
C HIS A 302 19.43 7.19 -0.43
N GLY A 303 18.67 7.03 0.65
CA GLY A 303 18.16 8.16 1.44
C GLY A 303 17.23 9.08 0.65
N GLY A 304 16.56 8.58 -0.38
CA GLY A 304 15.64 9.33 -1.22
C GLY A 304 16.29 10.12 -2.34
N GLU A 305 17.60 9.97 -2.56
CA GLU A 305 18.32 10.55 -3.70
C GLU A 305 18.27 9.61 -4.91
N TRP A 306 18.07 10.17 -6.10
CA TRP A 306 18.15 9.45 -7.37
C TRP A 306 18.85 10.32 -8.42
N GLY A 307 19.96 9.84 -8.97
CA GLY A 307 20.71 10.58 -9.99
C GLY A 307 21.12 11.99 -9.59
N GLY A 308 21.50 12.21 -8.32
CA GLY A 308 21.85 13.53 -7.78
C GLY A 308 20.67 14.46 -7.46
N ARG A 309 19.43 13.97 -7.60
CA ARG A 309 18.20 14.70 -7.22
C ARG A 309 17.57 14.07 -5.98
N GLN A 310 17.27 14.89 -4.98
CA GLN A 310 16.41 14.46 -3.87
C GLN A 310 14.96 14.30 -4.37
N VAL A 311 14.48 13.07 -4.43
CA VAL A 311 13.12 12.74 -4.86
C VAL A 311 12.19 12.63 -3.65
N VAL A 312 12.56 11.83 -2.65
CA VAL A 312 11.90 11.78 -1.33
C VAL A 312 12.82 12.48 -0.35
N PRO A 313 12.34 13.36 0.54
CA PRO A 313 13.22 14.04 1.51
C PRO A 313 14.02 13.03 2.35
N GLN A 314 15.33 13.26 2.52
CA GLN A 314 16.19 12.34 3.27
C GLN A 314 15.69 12.12 4.70
N ALA A 315 15.29 13.20 5.38
CA ALA A 315 14.71 13.12 6.72
C ALA A 315 13.43 12.28 6.77
N TRP A 316 12.65 12.23 5.68
CA TRP A 316 11.47 11.37 5.60
C TRP A 316 11.86 9.90 5.45
N VAL A 317 12.85 9.59 4.61
CA VAL A 317 13.36 8.22 4.48
C VAL A 317 13.89 7.73 5.82
N GLU A 318 14.74 8.50 6.48
CA GLU A 318 15.30 8.17 7.79
C GLU A 318 14.23 7.97 8.87
N GLU A 319 13.22 8.85 8.92
CA GLU A 319 12.14 8.73 9.91
C GLU A 319 11.23 7.54 9.60
N SER A 320 10.86 7.35 8.34
CA SER A 320 9.89 6.31 7.91
C SER A 320 10.44 4.89 8.02
N THR A 321 11.76 4.72 8.10
CA THR A 321 12.41 3.40 8.24
C THR A 321 13.11 3.21 9.57
N ARG A 322 13.00 4.18 10.50
CA ARG A 322 13.61 4.08 11.83
C ARG A 322 12.91 3.00 12.66
N ALA A 323 13.69 2.20 13.38
CA ALA A 323 13.20 1.36 14.46
C ALA A 323 12.92 2.23 15.71
N ASP A 324 11.89 3.08 15.63
CA ASP A 324 11.52 4.03 16.69
C ASP A 324 10.20 3.64 17.34
N VAL A 325 10.19 3.53 18.66
CA VAL A 325 8.98 3.27 19.46
C VAL A 325 8.74 4.34 20.52
N SER A 326 9.48 5.46 20.46
CA SER A 326 9.27 6.58 21.38
C SER A 326 7.94 7.28 21.13
N THR A 327 7.44 7.23 19.89
CA THR A 327 6.14 7.79 19.47
C THR A 327 5.25 6.82 18.70
N ASP A 328 5.74 5.63 18.33
CA ASP A 328 4.97 4.58 17.63
C ASP A 328 4.64 3.42 18.62
N PRO A 329 3.36 3.01 18.75
CA PRO A 329 2.99 1.87 19.57
C PRO A 329 3.43 0.49 19.04
N ALA A 330 3.83 0.35 17.77
CA ALA A 330 4.33 -0.90 17.19
C ALA A 330 5.85 -1.04 17.23
N ARG A 331 6.32 -2.10 17.88
CA ARG A 331 7.71 -2.55 17.74
C ARG A 331 7.91 -3.18 16.37
N GLY A 332 8.53 -2.45 15.45
CA GLY A 332 8.90 -2.94 14.12
C GLY A 332 7.97 -2.52 12.98
N TYR A 333 7.26 -1.41 13.15
CA TYR A 333 6.55 -0.73 12.08
C TYR A 333 6.80 0.76 12.20
N GLN A 334 6.92 1.45 11.06
CA GLN A 334 7.04 2.91 11.02
C GLN A 334 6.62 3.40 9.63
N TYR A 335 5.73 4.39 9.57
CA TYR A 335 5.26 5.06 8.33
C TYR A 335 5.09 4.16 7.10
N PHE A 336 4.34 3.07 7.28
CA PHE A 336 4.07 2.07 6.23
C PHE A 336 5.25 1.19 5.78
N TRP A 337 6.29 1.11 6.59
CA TRP A 337 7.40 0.15 6.49
C TRP A 337 7.40 -0.80 7.68
N TRP A 338 7.71 -2.08 7.42
CA TRP A 338 8.04 -3.03 8.47
C TRP A 338 9.53 -2.94 8.75
N VAL A 339 9.91 -2.63 9.99
CA VAL A 339 11.30 -2.35 10.39
C VAL A 339 11.81 -3.46 11.30
N GLY A 340 12.96 -4.03 10.95
CA GLY A 340 13.66 -5.03 11.76
C GLY A 340 14.64 -4.40 12.75
N GLU A 341 15.06 -5.17 13.76
CA GLU A 341 15.99 -4.69 14.79
C GLU A 341 17.39 -4.38 14.26
N ALA A 342 17.79 -4.98 13.13
CA ALA A 342 19.08 -4.76 12.47
C ALA A 342 19.13 -3.48 11.61
N GLY A 343 18.03 -2.70 11.57
CA GLY A 343 17.92 -1.53 10.67
C GLY A 343 17.51 -1.89 9.24
N HIS A 344 17.34 -3.18 8.93
CA HIS A 344 16.72 -3.61 7.68
C HIS A 344 15.21 -3.30 7.72
N TYR A 345 14.62 -3.01 6.57
CA TYR A 345 13.20 -2.71 6.49
C TYR A 345 12.58 -3.26 5.22
N SER A 346 11.25 -3.37 5.21
CA SER A 346 10.54 -3.94 4.08
C SER A 346 9.13 -3.40 3.89
N ALA A 347 8.77 -3.20 2.63
CA ALA A 347 7.38 -3.10 2.20
C ALA A 347 6.85 -4.52 2.01
N ARG A 348 5.68 -4.84 2.56
CA ARG A 348 5.10 -6.19 2.53
C ARG A 348 3.67 -6.16 2.04
N GLY A 349 3.34 -7.00 1.06
CA GLY A 349 2.04 -7.15 0.44
C GLY A 349 1.46 -8.55 0.56
N ASN A 350 0.13 -8.65 0.42
CA ASN A 350 -0.57 -9.93 0.41
C ASN A 350 -0.03 -10.86 -0.68
N HIS A 351 -0.11 -12.18 -0.49
CA HIS A 351 0.50 -13.19 -1.37
C HIS A 351 2.03 -13.13 -1.47
N GLY A 352 2.67 -12.44 -0.53
CA GLY A 352 4.12 -12.37 -0.37
C GLY A 352 4.80 -11.46 -1.39
N GLN A 353 4.31 -10.23 -1.49
CA GLN A 353 5.00 -9.18 -2.22
C GLN A 353 5.98 -8.49 -1.27
N TYR A 354 7.23 -8.34 -1.68
CA TYR A 354 8.28 -7.79 -0.83
C TYR A 354 9.17 -6.84 -1.62
N ILE A 355 9.44 -5.70 -1.01
CA ILE A 355 10.65 -4.90 -1.24
C ILE A 355 11.38 -4.90 0.09
N PHE A 356 12.52 -5.56 0.16
CA PHE A 356 13.37 -5.64 1.34
C PHE A 356 14.65 -4.83 1.09
N VAL A 357 15.06 -4.04 2.07
CA VAL A 357 16.22 -3.14 1.97
C VAL A 357 17.10 -3.35 3.18
N ALA A 358 18.40 -3.54 2.93
CA ALA A 358 19.45 -3.72 3.92
C ALA A 358 20.53 -2.65 3.68
N PRO A 359 20.41 -1.46 4.31
CA PRO A 359 21.27 -0.31 4.03
C PRO A 359 22.76 -0.55 4.26
N GLU A 360 23.10 -1.25 5.34
CA GLU A 360 24.47 -1.59 5.72
C GLU A 360 25.17 -2.54 4.73
N LYS A 361 24.40 -3.22 3.89
CA LYS A 361 24.89 -4.07 2.78
C LYS A 361 24.69 -3.45 1.42
N ASP A 362 24.10 -2.27 1.33
CA ASP A 362 23.79 -1.62 0.06
C ASP A 362 22.94 -2.52 -0.85
N LEU A 363 21.91 -3.15 -0.26
CA LEU A 363 21.19 -4.26 -0.89
C LEU A 363 19.68 -4.03 -0.93
N VAL A 364 19.08 -4.34 -2.08
CA VAL A 364 17.62 -4.44 -2.26
C VAL A 364 17.27 -5.84 -2.76
N ILE A 365 16.27 -6.46 -2.14
CA ILE A 365 15.70 -7.73 -2.59
C ILE A 365 14.21 -7.51 -2.88
N VAL A 366 13.78 -7.89 -4.08
CA VAL A 366 12.36 -7.85 -4.46
C VAL A 366 11.88 -9.27 -4.71
N ARG A 367 10.72 -9.61 -4.13
CA ARG A 367 10.03 -10.87 -4.41
C ARG A 367 8.55 -10.58 -4.63
N PHE A 368 8.02 -10.97 -5.79
CA PHE A 368 6.59 -11.03 -6.04
C PHE A 368 6.14 -12.48 -6.17
N GLY A 369 4.88 -12.78 -5.84
CA GLY A 369 4.34 -14.12 -5.95
C GLY A 369 2.82 -14.19 -6.00
N THR A 370 2.30 -15.28 -6.55
CA THR A 370 0.86 -15.59 -6.63
C THR A 370 0.29 -16.07 -5.30
N ARG A 371 1.15 -16.43 -4.35
CA ARG A 371 0.82 -16.83 -2.97
C ARG A 371 2.03 -16.62 -2.07
N TYR A 372 1.78 -16.58 -0.76
CA TYR A 372 2.86 -16.51 0.23
C TYR A 372 3.82 -17.71 0.11
N GLY A 373 3.30 -18.93 -0.06
CA GLY A 373 4.07 -20.17 -0.06
C GLY A 373 4.61 -20.56 1.32
N HIS A 374 5.26 -19.63 2.01
CA HIS A 374 5.69 -19.72 3.40
C HIS A 374 5.22 -18.50 4.21
N ALA A 375 5.19 -18.64 5.54
CA ALA A 375 4.90 -17.52 6.43
C ALA A 375 5.91 -16.37 6.23
N SER A 376 5.50 -15.12 6.44
CA SER A 376 6.36 -13.95 6.20
C SER A 376 7.66 -13.98 6.99
N ARG A 377 7.68 -14.58 8.18
CA ARG A 377 8.91 -14.78 8.97
C ARG A 377 9.97 -15.58 8.19
N VAL A 378 9.56 -16.67 7.55
CA VAL A 378 10.45 -17.53 6.77
C VAL A 378 11.04 -16.76 5.58
N TRP A 379 10.25 -15.89 4.94
CA TRP A 379 10.77 -15.02 3.88
C TRP A 379 11.78 -14.02 4.38
N MET A 380 11.57 -13.44 5.57
CA MET A 380 12.58 -12.57 6.18
C MET A 380 13.85 -13.37 6.44
N ASP A 381 13.77 -14.56 7.01
CA ASP A 381 14.94 -15.42 7.24
C ASP A 381 15.69 -15.76 5.94
N VAL A 382 14.96 -15.97 4.83
CA VAL A 382 15.56 -16.15 3.49
C VAL A 382 16.28 -14.88 3.02
N PHE A 383 15.66 -13.71 3.18
CA PHE A 383 16.29 -12.44 2.79
C PHE A 383 17.51 -12.11 3.65
N GLU A 384 17.49 -12.42 4.94
CA GLU A 384 18.65 -12.30 5.83
C GLU A 384 19.78 -13.22 5.40
N GLN A 385 19.48 -14.48 5.03
CA GLN A 385 20.47 -15.40 4.50
C GLN A 385 21.08 -14.93 3.18
N VAL A 386 20.27 -14.35 2.29
CA VAL A 386 20.76 -13.74 1.05
C VAL A 386 21.67 -12.55 1.40
N THR A 387 21.22 -11.66 2.27
CA THR A 387 21.93 -10.45 2.71
C THR A 387 23.29 -10.77 3.32
N ALA A 388 23.38 -11.83 4.13
CA ALA A 388 24.62 -12.28 4.76
C ALA A 388 25.72 -12.69 3.76
N ARG A 389 25.38 -12.94 2.49
CA ARG A 389 26.34 -13.33 1.42
C ARG A 389 26.90 -12.14 0.64
N PHE A 390 26.43 -10.94 0.95
CA PHE A 390 26.94 -9.71 0.38
C PHE A 390 27.84 -9.01 1.39
N GLU A 391 28.92 -8.42 0.89
CA GLU A 391 29.79 -7.57 1.69
C GLU A 391 29.21 -6.16 1.73
N ALA A 392 29.52 -5.43 2.81
CA ALA A 392 29.22 -4.01 2.88
C ALA A 392 30.04 -3.27 1.82
N PRO A 393 29.60 -2.11 1.33
CA PRO A 393 30.41 -1.28 0.45
C PRO A 393 31.78 -1.03 1.07
N SER A 394 32.85 -1.32 0.33
CA SER A 394 34.18 -0.86 0.72
C SER A 394 34.17 0.67 0.67
N GLY A 395 34.52 1.32 1.78
CA GLY A 395 34.43 2.78 1.96
C GLY A 395 35.21 3.65 0.97
N ASP A 396 35.94 3.05 0.03
CA ASP A 396 36.65 3.70 -1.07
C ASP A 396 35.84 3.78 -2.38
N GLY A 397 34.60 3.26 -2.39
CA GLY A 397 33.78 3.04 -3.59
C GLY A 397 32.55 3.93 -3.76
N LEU A 398 32.37 4.99 -2.97
CA LEU A 398 31.40 6.06 -3.28
C LEU A 398 31.90 6.92 -4.46
N VAL A 399 32.42 6.28 -5.51
CA VAL A 399 32.41 6.85 -6.84
C VAL A 399 30.96 6.74 -7.29
N ARG A 400 30.16 7.73 -6.88
CA ARG A 400 28.85 8.02 -7.45
C ARG A 400 28.99 7.83 -8.94
N ALA A 401 28.31 6.84 -9.52
CA ALA A 401 28.23 6.72 -10.96
C ALA A 401 27.76 8.08 -11.47
N GLU A 402 28.62 8.82 -12.17
CA GLU A 402 28.21 10.04 -12.83
C GLU A 402 27.19 9.63 -13.89
N PHE A 403 25.92 9.81 -13.57
CA PHE A 403 24.83 9.72 -14.53
C PHE A 403 25.14 10.75 -15.62
N SER A 404 25.59 10.28 -16.78
CA SER A 404 25.99 11.13 -17.91
C SER A 404 24.85 12.09 -18.26
N SER A 405 25.12 13.39 -18.10
CA SER A 405 24.18 14.49 -18.32
C SER A 405 23.92 14.84 -19.80
N ASP A 406 24.19 13.93 -20.72
CA ASP A 406 24.08 14.18 -22.17
C ASP A 406 22.63 14.00 -22.67
N ALA A 407 21.76 14.88 -22.17
CA ALA A 407 20.47 15.17 -22.79
C ALA A 407 20.09 16.65 -22.56
N ARG A 408 21.01 17.58 -22.87
CA ARG A 408 20.66 19.00 -23.07
C ARG A 408 20.14 19.19 -24.50
N GLY A 409 18.90 18.78 -24.72
CA GLY A 409 18.08 19.31 -25.82
C GLY A 409 17.64 20.73 -25.46
N GLU A 410 17.87 21.67 -26.38
CA GLU A 410 17.59 23.10 -26.25
C GLU A 410 16.15 23.40 -25.78
N ALA A 411 16.00 23.78 -24.51
CA ALA A 411 14.78 24.45 -24.03
C ALA A 411 14.88 25.94 -24.39
N THR A 412 14.30 26.30 -25.53
CA THR A 412 14.01 27.71 -25.85
C THR A 412 12.95 28.22 -24.87
N GLY A 413 13.25 29.37 -24.26
CA GLY A 413 12.49 29.91 -23.14
C GLY A 413 11.06 30.29 -23.48
N LEU A 414 10.13 29.78 -22.67
CA LEU A 414 8.88 30.47 -22.38
C LEU A 414 8.80 30.68 -20.86
N ALA A 415 8.78 31.94 -20.45
CA ALA A 415 8.61 32.32 -19.05
C ALA A 415 7.25 31.84 -18.51
N PRO A 416 7.16 31.42 -17.23
CA PRO A 416 5.89 31.04 -16.64
C PRO A 416 4.98 32.26 -16.49
N ALA A 417 3.72 32.13 -16.94
CA ALA A 417 2.68 33.13 -16.72
C ALA A 417 2.35 33.25 -15.22
N PRO A 418 2.05 34.46 -14.71
CA PRO A 418 1.76 34.65 -13.29
C PRO A 418 0.45 33.97 -12.88
N ALA A 419 0.49 33.31 -11.72
CA ALA A 419 -0.64 32.65 -11.08
C ALA A 419 -1.82 33.62 -10.92
N ARG A 420 -2.97 33.28 -11.52
CA ARG A 420 -4.25 33.95 -11.23
C ARG A 420 -4.74 33.46 -9.87
N GLN A 421 -4.80 34.37 -8.89
CA GLN A 421 -5.52 34.15 -7.64
C GLN A 421 -6.98 33.79 -7.95
N ALA A 422 -7.38 32.56 -7.60
CA ALA A 422 -8.77 32.16 -7.60
C ALA A 422 -9.47 32.82 -6.40
N VAL A 423 -10.31 33.81 -6.69
CA VAL A 423 -11.22 34.41 -5.71
C VAL A 423 -12.35 33.40 -5.46
N LEU A 424 -12.37 32.80 -4.27
CA LEU A 424 -13.47 31.96 -3.80
C LEU A 424 -14.76 32.79 -3.64
N PRO A 425 -15.92 32.34 -4.15
CA PRO A 425 -17.19 33.04 -3.92
C PRO A 425 -17.65 32.86 -2.47
N ARG A 426 -17.97 33.98 -1.81
CA ARG A 426 -18.58 34.01 -0.47
C ARG A 426 -19.98 33.39 -0.52
N LEU A 427 -20.19 32.31 0.23
CA LEU A 427 -21.54 31.77 0.49
C LEU A 427 -22.33 32.71 1.43
N PRO A 428 -23.65 32.89 1.22
CA PRO A 428 -24.47 33.78 2.04
C PRO A 428 -24.81 33.15 3.40
N SER A 429 -24.70 33.96 4.45
CA SER A 429 -25.09 33.60 5.82
C SER A 429 -26.61 33.40 5.95
N PRO A 430 -27.10 32.42 6.74
CA PRO A 430 -28.52 32.28 6.98
C PRO A 430 -29.02 33.30 8.00
N SER A 431 -30.09 34.00 7.60
CA SER A 431 -30.80 35.01 8.39
C SER A 431 -31.45 34.42 9.65
N ARG A 432 -31.26 35.12 10.78
CA ARG A 432 -32.02 34.94 12.02
C ARG A 432 -33.50 35.30 11.82
N ARG A 433 -34.41 34.40 12.22
CA ARG A 433 -35.71 34.75 12.82
C ARG A 433 -35.89 33.89 14.08
N GLY A 434 -36.25 34.55 15.17
CA GLY A 434 -36.37 33.95 16.49
C GLY A 434 -37.82 33.73 16.94
N HIS A 435 -37.91 33.39 18.24
CA HIS A 435 -39.07 33.13 19.10
C HIS A 435 -39.59 31.68 19.07
N ALA A 436 -39.92 31.01 20.19
CA ALA A 436 -39.88 31.35 21.61
C ALA A 436 -40.15 30.09 22.46
N ALA A 437 -39.83 30.20 23.75
CA ALA A 437 -40.43 29.54 24.92
C ALA A 437 -40.13 28.05 25.24
N ARG A 438 -39.45 27.87 26.39
CA ARG A 438 -39.50 26.69 27.28
C ARG A 438 -40.89 26.56 27.95
N PRO A 439 -41.18 25.42 28.60
CA PRO A 439 -41.00 25.38 30.05
C PRO A 439 -40.36 24.09 30.60
N GLU A 440 -39.91 24.21 31.84
CA GLU A 440 -39.17 23.26 32.67
C GLU A 440 -40.01 22.16 33.34
N SER A 441 -39.29 21.22 33.99
CA SER A 441 -39.62 20.34 35.13
C SER A 441 -39.82 18.86 34.76
N ARG A 442 -39.34 17.84 35.50
CA ARG A 442 -38.47 17.68 36.69
C ARG A 442 -38.01 16.19 36.73
N PRO A 443 -37.04 15.80 37.57
CA PRO A 443 -36.23 14.59 37.43
C PRO A 443 -36.73 13.38 38.23
N HIS A 444 -36.36 12.16 37.83
CA HIS A 444 -36.39 11.01 38.76
C HIS A 444 -35.36 9.89 38.51
N ARG A 445 -34.64 9.63 39.61
CA ARG A 445 -34.19 8.34 40.16
C ARG A 445 -32.92 7.66 39.59
N ARG A 446 -31.85 7.94 40.35
CA ARG A 446 -30.79 7.03 40.82
C ARG A 446 -31.20 5.55 40.83
N ARG A 447 -30.32 4.69 40.30
CA ARG A 447 -29.99 3.39 40.88
C ARG A 447 -28.47 3.23 40.86
N THR A 448 -27.90 2.96 42.03
CA THR A 448 -26.50 2.57 42.26
C THR A 448 -26.46 1.06 42.56
N PRO A 449 -25.28 0.43 42.74
CA PRO A 449 -24.71 -0.55 41.84
C PRO A 449 -24.85 -2.00 42.34
N CYS A 450 -24.64 -2.98 41.47
CA CYS A 450 -24.42 -4.37 41.88
C CYS A 450 -22.94 -4.74 41.72
N VAL A 451 -22.48 -5.51 42.69
CA VAL A 451 -21.11 -5.82 43.07
C VAL A 451 -20.63 -7.11 42.42
N GLN A 452 -19.33 -7.13 42.09
CA GLN A 452 -18.35 -8.23 41.99
C GLN A 452 -18.80 -9.65 41.61
N GLY A 453 -18.07 -10.20 40.63
CA GLY A 453 -17.87 -11.64 40.44
C GLY A 453 -16.55 -11.89 39.72
N GLU A 454 -15.46 -12.00 40.49
CA GLU A 454 -14.18 -12.54 40.04
C GLU A 454 -14.35 -13.99 39.59
N VAL A 455 -13.76 -14.36 38.45
CA VAL A 455 -13.44 -15.75 38.13
C VAL A 455 -11.96 -15.81 37.73
N ARG A 456 -11.14 -16.36 38.62
CA ARG A 456 -9.80 -16.86 38.29
C ARG A 456 -9.89 -18.31 37.77
N PRO A 457 -8.95 -18.76 36.92
CA PRO A 457 -8.94 -20.09 36.31
C PRO A 457 -8.16 -21.12 37.16
N ARG A 458 -8.39 -22.41 36.90
CA ARG A 458 -7.47 -23.56 37.12
C ARG A 458 -8.13 -24.89 36.67
N PRO A 459 -7.37 -25.98 36.45
CA PRO A 459 -5.91 -26.10 36.30
C PRO A 459 -5.45 -26.34 34.86
#